data_AF-A0A424MC62-F1
#
_entry.id   AF-A0A424MC62-F1
#
_cell.length_a   1.000
_cell.length_b   1.000
_cell.length_c   1.000
_cell.angle_alpha   90.00
_cell.angle_beta   90.00
_cell.angle_gamma   90.00
#
_symmetry.space_group_name_H-M   'P 1'
#
loop_
_entity.id
_entity.type
_entity.pdbx_description
1 polymer ?
#
loop_
_entity_poly.entity_id
_entity_poly.type
_entity_poly.pdbx_seq_one_letter_code
_entity_poly.pdbx_strand_id
1 'polypeptide(L)'
;MNSYYHWLAMAWYITLTTNPAVSLPCGLDDNQLPFGLQIIGRFKGDGALLDIAEAMETEFASSTELAKPMPDISKLLEPVPALQNLVTDAPNPELVHC
;
A
#
# COMPACT_ATOMS: atom_id res chain seq x y z
N MET A 1 -21.08 -9.28 -0.88
CA MET A 1 -19.80 -8.58 -0.66
C MET A 1 -18.99 -8.63 -1.97
N ASN A 2 -19.46 -7.92 -3.01
CA ASN A 2 -18.87 -7.87 -4.37
C ASN A 2 -19.11 -6.46 -4.94
N SER A 3 -18.56 -5.45 -4.27
CA SER A 3 -18.63 -4.05 -4.70
C SER A 3 -17.20 -3.54 -4.82
N TYR A 4 -16.97 -2.55 -5.68
CA TYR A 4 -15.67 -1.90 -5.86
C TYR A 4 -14.97 -1.57 -4.54
N TYR A 5 -15.70 -1.23 -3.47
CA TYR A 5 -15.12 -0.91 -2.17
C TYR A 5 -14.49 -2.10 -1.41
N HIS A 6 -14.57 -3.33 -1.91
CA HIS A 6 -13.99 -4.49 -1.22
C HIS A 6 -12.48 -4.42 -1.04
N TRP A 7 -11.76 -3.85 -2.01
CA TRP A 7 -10.31 -3.73 -1.90
C TRP A 7 -9.90 -2.76 -0.78
N LEU A 8 -10.76 -1.81 -0.43
CA LEU A 8 -10.57 -0.86 0.69
C LEU A 8 -10.92 -1.47 2.05
N ALA A 9 -11.50 -2.68 2.06
CA ALA A 9 -12.14 -3.24 3.24
C ALA A 9 -11.19 -3.43 4.43
N MET A 10 -9.89 -3.60 4.18
CA MET A 10 -8.88 -3.73 5.24
C MET A 10 -8.53 -2.37 5.87
N ALA A 11 -8.35 -1.34 5.06
CA ALA A 11 -7.92 -0.02 5.53
C ALA A 11 -9.05 0.77 6.23
N TRP A 12 -10.26 0.77 5.67
CA TRP A 12 -11.35 1.61 6.18
C TRP A 12 -11.87 1.18 7.57
N TYR A 13 -11.81 -0.10 7.90
CA TYR A 13 -12.35 -0.63 9.16
C TYR A 13 -11.58 -0.04 10.34
N ILE A 14 -10.26 0.10 10.18
CA ILE A 14 -9.37 0.65 11.20
C ILE A 14 -9.61 2.15 11.40
N THR A 15 -9.85 2.89 10.32
CA THR A 15 -10.25 4.30 10.39
C THR A 15 -11.49 4.50 11.27
N LEU A 16 -12.50 3.63 11.14
CA LEU A 16 -13.73 3.70 11.95
C LEU A 16 -13.46 3.44 13.43
N THR A 17 -12.50 2.56 13.74
CA THR A 17 -12.14 2.24 15.12
C THR A 17 -11.15 3.22 15.75
N THR A 18 -10.58 4.14 14.95
CA THR A 18 -9.57 5.12 15.38
C THR A 18 -8.29 4.49 15.99
N ASN A 19 -8.06 3.21 15.71
CA ASN A 19 -6.85 2.53 16.13
C ASN A 19 -5.66 2.96 15.26
N PRO A 20 -4.46 3.08 15.85
CA PRO A 20 -3.27 3.35 15.07
C PRO A 20 -2.94 2.12 14.22
N ALA A 21 -2.47 2.35 12.99
CA ALA A 21 -2.00 1.31 12.10
C ALA A 21 -0.79 1.76 11.29
N VAL A 22 0.10 0.82 10.98
CA VAL A 22 1.29 1.03 10.16
C VAL A 22 1.37 -0.06 9.10
N SER A 23 1.83 0.30 7.90
CA SER A 23 2.05 -0.64 6.80
C SER A 23 3.54 -0.78 6.55
N LEU A 24 4.07 -1.98 6.79
CA LEU A 24 5.48 -2.28 6.56
C LEU A 24 5.67 -2.99 5.21
N PRO A 25 6.64 -2.58 4.39
CA PRO A 25 7.03 -3.36 3.22
C PRO A 25 7.64 -4.70 3.66
N CYS A 26 7.29 -5.79 2.98
CA CYS A 26 7.65 -7.14 3.42
C CYS A 26 8.13 -8.02 2.24
N GLY A 27 8.99 -7.48 1.39
CA GLY A 27 9.49 -8.23 0.23
C GLY A 27 8.58 -8.19 -1.00
N LEU A 28 8.72 -9.21 -1.83
CA LEU A 28 8.06 -9.36 -3.14
C LEU A 28 7.15 -10.58 -3.16
N ASP A 29 6.01 -10.46 -3.85
CA ASP A 29 5.13 -11.58 -4.11
C ASP A 29 5.62 -12.47 -5.28
N ASP A 30 4.84 -13.50 -5.61
CA ASP A 30 5.13 -14.41 -6.73
C ASP A 30 5.21 -13.69 -8.10
N ASN A 31 4.61 -12.49 -8.21
CA ASN A 31 4.62 -11.65 -9.41
C ASN A 31 5.75 -10.60 -9.37
N GLN A 32 6.66 -10.67 -8.40
CA GLN A 32 7.73 -9.68 -8.19
C GLN A 32 7.20 -8.27 -7.87
N LEU A 33 6.01 -8.16 -7.30
CA LEU A 33 5.43 -6.91 -6.84
C LEU A 33 5.67 -6.71 -5.35
N PRO A 34 6.01 -5.48 -4.91
CA PRO A 34 6.11 -5.16 -3.49
C PRO A 34 4.78 -5.43 -2.78
N PHE A 35 4.84 -6.19 -1.70
CA PHE A 35 3.71 -6.34 -0.77
C PHE A 35 4.08 -5.84 0.62
N GLY A 36 3.08 -5.68 1.46
CA GLY A 36 3.28 -5.19 2.82
C GLY A 36 2.31 -5.78 3.82
N LEU A 37 2.69 -5.67 5.09
CA LEU A 37 1.92 -6.11 6.24
C LEU A 37 1.36 -4.90 6.98
N GLN A 38 0.04 -4.91 7.22
CA GLN A 38 -0.61 -3.91 8.05
C GLN A 38 -0.67 -4.41 9.50
N ILE A 39 -0.10 -3.63 10.42
CA ILE A 39 -0.10 -3.90 11.85
C ILE A 39 -0.99 -2.86 12.53
N ILE A 40 -1.91 -3.33 13.38
CA ILE A 40 -2.89 -2.48 14.06
C ILE A 40 -2.60 -2.51 15.56
N GLY A 41 -2.36 -1.34 16.12
CA GLY A 41 -2.12 -1.17 17.55
C GLY A 41 -3.41 -0.98 18.34
N ARG A 42 -3.29 -1.07 19.66
CA ARG A 42 -4.36 -0.67 20.60
C ARG A 42 -4.62 0.84 20.48
N PHE A 43 -5.84 1.27 20.77
CA PHE A 43 -6.20 2.70 20.82
C PHE A 43 -5.21 3.51 21.68
N LYS A 44 -4.68 4.60 21.13
CA LYS A 44 -3.60 5.44 21.70
C LYS A 44 -2.28 4.69 21.99
N GLY A 45 -2.04 3.60 21.28
CA GLY A 45 -0.88 2.72 21.44
C GLY A 45 0.24 2.98 20.42
N ASP A 46 0.32 4.18 19.85
CA ASP A 46 1.20 4.54 18.74
C ASP A 46 2.68 4.21 19.02
N GLY A 47 3.18 4.53 20.21
CA GLY A 47 4.56 4.22 20.60
C GLY A 47 4.87 2.72 20.57
N ALA A 48 4.03 1.92 21.23
CA ALA A 48 4.20 0.47 21.23
C ALA A 48 4.04 -0.14 19.82
N LEU A 49 3.17 0.43 18.99
CA LEU A 49 3.02 0.02 17.60
C LEU A 49 4.29 0.29 16.79
N LEU A 50 4.91 1.46 16.98
CA LEU A 50 6.16 1.82 16.30
C LEU A 50 7.33 0.97 16.80
N ASP A 51 7.42 0.68 18.10
CA ASP A 51 8.46 -0.21 18.65
C ASP A 51 8.37 -1.62 18.03
N ILE A 52 7.14 -2.16 17.90
CA ILE A 52 6.89 -3.44 17.24
C ILE A 52 7.27 -3.36 15.75
N ALA A 53 6.89 -2.27 15.09
CA ALA A 53 7.15 -2.09 13.68
C ALA A 53 8.66 -2.00 13.37
N GLU A 54 9.43 -1.29 14.20
CA GLU A 54 10.89 -1.21 14.11
C GLU A 54 11.55 -2.57 14.32
N ALA A 55 11.10 -3.33 15.33
CA ALA A 55 11.61 -4.68 15.58
C ALA A 55 11.35 -5.60 14.38
N MET A 56 10.16 -5.54 13.80
CA MET A 56 9.82 -6.32 12.60
C MET A 56 10.64 -5.88 11.38
N GLU A 57 10.78 -4.58 11.12
CA GLU A 57 11.60 -4.07 10.01
C GLU A 57 13.07 -4.48 10.16
N THR A 58 13.60 -4.46 11.39
CA THR A 58 14.97 -4.88 11.69
C THR A 58 15.20 -6.36 11.38
N GLU A 59 14.27 -7.23 11.80
CA GLU A 59 14.36 -8.66 11.49
C GLU A 59 14.19 -8.93 9.99
N PHE A 60 13.25 -8.23 9.33
CA PHE A 60 13.01 -8.39 7.89
C PHE A 60 14.20 -7.96 7.05
N ALA A 61 14.94 -6.93 7.47
CA ALA A 61 16.14 -6.49 6.77
C ALA A 61 17.22 -7.57 6.66
N SER A 62 17.22 -8.56 7.56
CA SER A 62 18.16 -9.70 7.51
C SER A 62 17.72 -10.83 6.57
N SER A 63 16.46 -10.85 6.14
CA SER A 63 15.89 -11.88 5.28
C SER A 63 15.92 -11.46 3.82
N THR A 64 16.39 -12.36 2.94
CA THR A 64 16.36 -12.14 1.49
C THR A 64 14.95 -12.13 0.90
N GLU A 65 13.98 -12.72 1.60
CA GLU A 65 12.59 -12.82 1.14
C GLU A 65 11.72 -11.65 1.62
N LEU A 66 11.98 -11.15 2.83
CA LEU A 66 11.14 -10.16 3.50
C LEU A 66 11.74 -8.75 3.52
N ALA A 67 13.02 -8.61 3.16
CA ALA A 67 13.66 -7.32 3.10
C ALA A 67 12.88 -6.35 2.20
N LYS A 68 12.83 -5.10 2.63
CA LYS A 68 12.17 -4.03 1.89
C LYS A 68 12.67 -3.97 0.44
N PRO A 69 11.80 -4.17 -0.57
CA PRO A 69 12.22 -4.04 -1.96
C PRO A 69 12.51 -2.57 -2.25
N MET A 70 13.73 -2.28 -2.70
CA MET A 70 14.12 -0.94 -3.14
C MET A 70 13.96 -0.84 -4.66
N PRO A 71 13.22 0.16 -5.17
CA PRO A 71 13.13 0.39 -6.61
C PRO A 71 14.49 0.84 -7.15
N ASP A 72 14.84 0.34 -8.33
CA ASP A 72 16.00 0.79 -9.08
C ASP A 72 15.74 2.20 -9.62
N ILE A 73 16.25 3.20 -8.90
CA ILE A 73 16.04 4.61 -9.22
C ILE A 73 16.62 4.98 -10.58
N SER A 74 17.68 4.31 -11.03
CA SER A 74 18.29 4.60 -12.34
C SER A 74 17.31 4.34 -13.49
N LYS A 75 16.39 3.39 -13.35
CA LYS A 75 15.32 3.11 -14.33
C LYS A 75 14.20 4.16 -14.33
N LEU A 76 14.13 5.00 -13.30
CA LEU A 76 13.08 6.02 -13.13
C LEU A 76 13.54 7.42 -13.57
N LEU A 77 14.82 7.59 -13.91
CA LEU A 77 15.39 8.89 -14.28
C LEU A 77 14.80 9.45 -15.57
N GLU A 78 14.48 8.57 -16.52
CA GLU A 78 13.85 8.94 -17.78
C GLU A 78 12.36 8.58 -17.74
N PRO A 79 11.45 9.56 -17.57
CA PRO A 79 10.03 9.28 -17.57
C PRO A 79 9.57 8.82 -18.95
N VAL A 80 8.96 7.62 -19.01
CA VAL A 80 8.32 7.07 -20.21
C VAL A 80 6.80 7.05 -19.98
N PRO A 81 6.11 8.19 -20.16
CA PRO A 81 4.68 8.25 -19.89
C PRO A 81 3.91 7.39 -20.89
N ALA A 82 3.21 6.37 -20.39
CA ALA A 82 2.31 5.55 -21.20
C ALA A 82 1.05 6.32 -21.64
N LEU A 83 0.67 7.35 -20.88
CA LEU A 83 -0.50 8.20 -21.14
C LEU A 83 -0.03 9.62 -21.47
N GLN A 84 -0.42 10.11 -22.65
CA GLN A 84 -0.14 11.48 -23.08
C GLN A 84 -1.18 12.49 -22.57
N ASN A 85 -2.33 12.00 -22.11
CA ASN A 85 -3.46 12.81 -21.62
C ASN A 85 -4.06 12.14 -20.37
N LEU A 86 -4.62 12.94 -19.45
CA LEU A 86 -5.28 12.45 -18.22
C LEU A 86 -6.50 11.57 -18.50
N VAL A 87 -7.16 11.78 -19.64
CA VAL A 87 -8.35 11.08 -20.08
C VAL A 87 -8.13 10.65 -21.52
N THR A 88 -8.11 9.35 -21.76
CA THR A 88 -7.97 8.75 -23.11
C THR A 88 -9.30 8.34 -23.70
N ASP A 89 -10.30 8.10 -22.86
CA ASP A 89 -11.63 7.63 -23.26
C ASP A 89 -12.65 8.77 -23.13
N ALA A 90 -13.55 8.88 -24.12
CA ALA A 90 -14.65 9.84 -24.03
C ALA A 90 -15.53 9.52 -22.79
N PRO A 91 -16.07 10.54 -22.09
CA PRO A 91 -16.97 10.29 -20.97
C PRO A 91 -18.16 9.44 -21.43
N ASN A 92 -18.52 8.43 -20.65
CA ASN A 92 -19.68 7.59 -20.96
C ASN A 92 -20.94 8.49 -21.02
N PRO A 93 -21.62 8.59 -22.18
CA PRO A 93 -22.77 9.47 -22.34
C PRO A 93 -23.91 9.18 -21.36
N GLU A 94 -24.03 7.96 -20.84
CA GLU A 94 -25.02 7.60 -19.82
C GLU A 94 -24.79 8.28 -18.46
N LEU A 95 -23.58 8.76 -18.19
CA LEU A 95 -23.20 9.44 -16.94
C LEU A 95 -23.13 10.97 -17.09
N VAL A 96 -23.42 11.51 -18.28
CA VAL A 96 -23.31 12.95 -18.60
C VAL A 96 -24.65 13.67 -18.41
N HIS A 97 -25.74 12.94 -18.20
CA HIS A 97 -27.06 13.50 -17.92
C HIS A 97 -27.27 13.64 -16.41
N CYS A 98 -26.86 14.79 -15.87
CA CYS A 98 -27.39 15.33 -14.62
C CYS A 98 -28.72 16.04 -14.88
#